data_AF-A0A939UGK4-F1
#
_entry.id   AF-A0A939UGK4-F1
#
_cell.length_a   1.000
_cell.length_b   1.000
_cell.length_c   1.000
_cell.angle_alpha   90.00
_cell.angle_beta   90.00
_cell.angle_gamma   90.00
#
_symmetry.space_group_name_H-M   'P 1'
#
loop_
_entity.id
_entity.type
_entity.pdbx_description
1 polymer ?
#
loop_
_entity_poly.entity_id
_entity_poly.type
_entity_poly.pdbx_seq_one_letter_code
_entity_poly.pdbx_strand_id
1 'polypeptide(L)'
;MKNNKGLFTKDWWRSLFLPVGGNEPRMLTFYKKDATKSVISSLLCILGGILIGFIFMLIMAAASDEITVASAFQGLGIIFQGPFASGSAKYVNTNFGNMLFKSVPIIMTGLSVAIAFKTGLFNIGASGQFLMASMGAMLVALNIDCSGNPAAGFFVWILAVLVGTAFAMIWGAIPGLFRALFNVNEVIVCIMTNWIAGNLISWVFTNTPDLINKSAGKTNFLVTTATTGTGTPTIGLNQIFKGSTIDLSFILAIVIAIVVFIVLTRTTFGFELRACGANRYGAKYAGM
;
A
#
# COMPACT_ATOMS: atom_id res chain seq x y z
N MET A 1 0.21 -22.22 -55.65
CA MET A 1 0.75 -21.96 -54.30
C MET A 1 1.60 -20.68 -54.34
N LYS A 2 1.02 -19.51 -54.03
CA LYS A 2 1.77 -18.24 -53.89
C LYS A 2 1.36 -17.55 -52.60
N ASN A 3 2.26 -17.62 -51.62
CA ASN A 3 2.56 -16.65 -50.57
C ASN A 3 1.40 -15.83 -49.95
N ASN A 4 0.65 -16.44 -49.04
CA ASN A 4 -0.36 -15.75 -48.20
C ASN A 4 0.15 -15.39 -46.77
N LYS A 5 1.47 -15.47 -46.52
CA LYS A 5 2.07 -15.16 -45.21
C LYS A 5 2.49 -13.69 -45.04
N GLY A 6 2.47 -12.89 -46.11
CA GLY A 6 2.89 -11.48 -46.11
C GLY A 6 1.77 -10.45 -45.90
N LEU A 7 0.49 -10.83 -46.06
CA LEU A 7 -0.66 -9.94 -45.87
C LEU A 7 -1.03 -9.77 -44.39
N PHE A 8 -0.91 -10.82 -43.58
CA PHE A 8 -1.27 -10.77 -42.16
C PHE A 8 -0.38 -9.85 -41.31
N THR A 9 0.90 -9.65 -41.68
CA THR A 9 1.84 -8.87 -40.88
C THR A 9 1.83 -7.39 -41.25
N LYS A 10 1.80 -7.05 -42.54
CA LYS A 10 1.82 -5.64 -42.99
C LYS A 10 0.54 -4.89 -42.61
N ASP A 11 -0.62 -5.50 -42.79
CA ASP A 11 -1.89 -4.86 -42.46
C ASP A 11 -2.10 -4.76 -40.94
N TRP A 12 -1.50 -5.66 -40.17
CA TRP A 12 -1.52 -5.61 -38.70
C TRP A 12 -0.73 -4.41 -38.16
N TRP A 13 0.53 -4.21 -38.60
CA TRP A 13 1.34 -3.06 -38.19
C TRP A 13 0.75 -1.73 -38.68
N ARG A 14 0.16 -1.71 -39.88
CA ARG A 14 -0.54 -0.54 -40.42
C ARG A 14 -1.79 -0.20 -39.62
N SER A 15 -2.59 -1.19 -39.23
CA SER A 15 -3.79 -1.01 -38.40
C SER A 15 -3.50 -0.49 -36.97
N LEU A 16 -2.24 -0.53 -36.53
CA LEU A 16 -1.82 0.00 -35.24
C LEU A 16 -1.83 1.53 -35.23
N PHE A 17 -1.34 2.16 -36.31
CA PHE A 17 -1.09 3.61 -36.41
C PHE A 17 -2.00 4.32 -37.41
N LEU A 18 -2.52 3.62 -38.42
CA LEU A 18 -3.38 4.18 -39.47
C LEU A 18 -4.78 3.53 -39.44
N PRO A 19 -5.84 4.29 -39.76
CA PRO A 19 -7.16 3.72 -39.94
C PRO A 19 -7.17 2.81 -41.16
N VAL A 20 -7.51 1.53 -40.96
CA VAL A 20 -7.62 0.53 -42.03
C VAL A 20 -9.06 0.02 -42.05
N GLY A 21 -9.76 0.18 -43.18
CA GLY A 21 -11.13 -0.33 -43.37
C GLY A 21 -12.21 0.41 -42.55
N GLY A 22 -12.06 1.71 -42.31
CA GLY A 22 -13.07 2.52 -41.59
C GLY A 22 -13.05 2.41 -40.07
N ASN A 23 -12.18 1.56 -39.52
CA ASN A 23 -11.91 1.50 -38.08
C ASN A 23 -10.79 2.48 -37.71
N GLU A 24 -10.94 3.19 -36.59
CA GLU A 24 -9.87 3.99 -35.99
C GLU A 24 -8.62 3.13 -35.74
N PRO A 25 -7.40 3.72 -35.78
CA PRO A 25 -6.18 2.97 -35.52
C PRO A 25 -6.21 2.38 -34.12
N ARG A 26 -5.78 1.11 -34.01
CA ARG A 26 -5.91 0.33 -32.77
C ARG A 26 -5.23 0.99 -31.57
N MET A 27 -4.16 1.75 -31.75
CA MET A 27 -3.52 2.53 -30.67
C MET A 27 -4.47 3.56 -30.06
N LEU A 28 -5.28 4.25 -30.88
CA LEU A 28 -6.30 5.18 -30.40
C LEU A 28 -7.44 4.44 -29.67
N THR A 29 -7.85 3.27 -30.16
CA THR A 29 -8.84 2.42 -29.47
C THR A 29 -8.30 1.88 -28.14
N PHE A 30 -7.03 1.49 -28.06
CA PHE A 30 -6.36 1.06 -26.83
C PHE A 30 -6.20 2.22 -25.84
N TYR A 31 -5.87 3.42 -26.31
CA TYR A 31 -5.79 4.64 -25.50
C TYR A 31 -7.16 5.09 -24.97
N LYS A 32 -8.25 4.82 -25.71
CA LYS A 32 -9.61 5.15 -25.28
C LYS A 32 -10.14 4.27 -24.15
N LYS A 33 -9.57 3.09 -23.88
CA LYS A 33 -9.98 2.22 -22.75
C LYS A 33 -9.67 2.90 -21.40
N ASP A 34 -10.66 2.93 -20.51
CA ASP A 34 -10.53 3.57 -19.18
C ASP A 34 -9.39 2.99 -18.34
N ALA A 35 -9.19 1.67 -18.41
CA ALA A 35 -8.07 1.01 -17.73
C ALA A 35 -6.71 1.49 -18.24
N THR A 36 -6.54 1.64 -19.56
CA THR A 36 -5.28 2.11 -20.16
C THR A 36 -5.02 3.57 -19.77
N LYS A 37 -6.05 4.43 -19.79
CA LYS A 37 -5.92 5.83 -19.33
C LYS A 37 -5.50 5.91 -17.87
N SER A 38 -6.09 5.09 -17.01
CA SER A 38 -5.72 5.03 -15.60
C SER A 38 -4.26 4.64 -15.40
N VAL A 39 -3.79 3.59 -16.09
CA VAL A 39 -2.39 3.13 -15.99
C VAL A 39 -1.41 4.19 -16.52
N ILE A 40 -1.70 4.79 -17.68
CA ILE A 40 -0.86 5.86 -18.24
C ILE A 40 -0.81 7.07 -17.31
N SER A 41 -1.96 7.46 -16.74
CA SER A 41 -2.02 8.57 -15.79
C SER A 41 -1.16 8.30 -14.55
N SER A 42 -1.22 7.09 -13.98
CA SER A 42 -0.37 6.69 -12.86
C SER A 42 1.12 6.73 -13.22
N LEU A 43 1.51 6.21 -14.39
CA LEU A 43 2.90 6.23 -14.86
C LEU A 43 3.42 7.66 -15.07
N LEU A 44 2.62 8.55 -15.67
CA LEU A 44 2.98 9.96 -15.85
C LEU A 44 3.15 10.66 -14.50
N CYS A 45 2.30 10.36 -13.51
CA CYS A 45 2.41 10.92 -12.18
C CYS A 45 3.70 10.48 -11.47
N ILE A 46 4.07 9.19 -11.60
CA ILE A 46 5.33 8.65 -11.07
C ILE A 46 6.54 9.35 -11.72
N LEU A 47 6.56 9.44 -13.05
CA LEU A 47 7.64 10.11 -13.78
C LEU A 47 7.73 11.60 -13.43
N GLY A 48 6.59 12.28 -13.33
CA GLY A 48 6.53 13.68 -12.89
C GLY A 48 7.08 13.86 -11.48
N GLY A 49 6.73 12.98 -10.54
CA GLY A 49 7.26 13.01 -9.17
C GLY A 49 8.78 12.79 -9.13
N ILE A 50 9.30 11.83 -9.91
CA ILE A 50 10.74 11.59 -10.02
C ILE A 50 11.45 12.81 -10.61
N LEU A 51 10.88 13.43 -11.65
CA LEU A 51 11.45 14.64 -12.27
C LEU A 51 11.49 15.81 -11.30
N ILE A 52 10.40 16.07 -10.57
CA ILE A 52 10.35 17.16 -9.58
C ILE A 52 11.36 16.89 -8.45
N GLY A 53 11.43 15.65 -7.95
CA GLY A 53 12.41 15.27 -6.93
C GLY A 53 13.86 15.42 -7.42
N PHE A 54 14.12 15.10 -8.69
CA PHE A 54 15.42 15.30 -9.31
C PHE A 54 15.78 16.78 -9.45
N ILE A 55 14.84 17.62 -9.91
CA ILE A 55 15.05 19.08 -9.97
C ILE A 55 15.35 19.63 -8.58
N PHE A 56 14.62 19.18 -7.55
CA PHE A 56 14.89 19.59 -6.17
C PHE A 56 16.28 19.16 -5.69
N MET A 57 16.73 17.94 -6.00
CA MET A 57 18.09 17.49 -5.70
C MET A 57 19.16 18.31 -6.42
N LEU A 58 18.92 18.77 -7.65
CA LEU A 58 19.84 19.66 -8.36
C LEU A 58 19.91 21.05 -7.71
N ILE A 59 18.77 21.58 -7.25
CA ILE A 59 18.74 22.85 -6.51
C ILE A 59 19.50 22.72 -5.18
N MET A 60 19.31 21.62 -4.44
CA MET A 60 20.05 21.34 -3.21
C MET A 60 21.55 21.18 -3.46
N ALA A 61 21.93 20.54 -4.58
CA ALA A 61 23.32 20.40 -4.99
C ALA A 61 23.99 21.74 -5.37
N ALA A 62 23.20 22.72 -5.84
CA ALA A 62 23.69 24.07 -6.11
C ALA A 62 23.73 24.96 -4.85
N ALA A 63 22.91 24.65 -3.84
CA ALA A 63 22.75 25.45 -2.63
C ALA A 63 23.58 24.94 -1.43
N SER A 64 24.19 23.75 -1.51
CA SER A 64 24.91 23.12 -0.41
C SER A 64 26.17 22.42 -0.92
N ASP A 65 27.33 22.73 -0.31
CA ASP A 65 28.61 22.12 -0.67
C ASP A 65 28.71 20.62 -0.35
N GLU A 66 27.76 20.07 0.41
CA GLU A 66 27.72 18.64 0.75
C GLU A 66 27.16 17.75 -0.36
N ILE A 67 26.39 18.31 -1.31
CA ILE A 67 25.70 17.52 -2.33
C ILE A 67 26.28 17.89 -3.71
N THR A 68 27.07 16.98 -4.29
CA THR A 68 27.59 17.17 -5.65
C THR A 68 26.52 16.83 -6.69
N VAL A 69 26.54 17.48 -7.86
CA VAL A 69 25.66 17.14 -9.01
C VAL A 69 25.75 15.66 -9.39
N ALA A 70 26.93 15.04 -9.24
CA ALA A 70 27.13 13.62 -9.46
C ALA A 70 26.30 12.72 -8.52
N SER A 71 26.12 13.11 -7.25
CA SER A 71 25.31 12.33 -6.30
C SER A 71 23.81 12.43 -6.61
N ALA A 72 23.35 13.55 -7.18
CA ALA A 72 21.98 13.68 -7.67
C ALA A 72 21.68 12.72 -8.84
N PHE A 73 22.60 12.61 -9.81
CA PHE A 73 22.48 11.63 -10.90
C PHE A 73 22.61 10.18 -10.41
N GLN A 74 23.48 9.93 -9.43
CA GLN A 74 23.60 8.61 -8.80
C GLN A 74 22.32 8.22 -8.05
N GLY A 75 21.72 9.16 -7.33
CA GLY A 75 20.42 8.96 -6.66
C GLY A 75 19.31 8.64 -7.65
N LEU A 76 19.24 9.34 -8.78
CA LEU A 76 18.32 9.02 -9.87
C LEU A 76 18.59 7.61 -10.43
N GLY A 77 19.86 7.24 -10.63
CA GLY A 77 20.27 5.90 -11.04
C GLY A 77 19.79 4.81 -10.07
N ILE A 78 19.91 5.04 -8.75
CA ILE A 78 19.44 4.11 -7.71
C ILE A 78 17.91 3.96 -7.76
N ILE A 79 17.15 5.04 -7.97
CA ILE A 79 15.69 4.97 -8.07
C ILE A 79 15.25 4.14 -9.29
N PHE A 80 15.88 4.35 -10.44
CA PHE A 80 15.57 3.59 -11.66
C PHE A 80 16.01 2.13 -11.59
N GLN A 81 17.14 1.85 -10.94
CA GLN A 81 17.64 0.48 -10.74
C GLN A 81 16.89 -0.24 -9.61
N GLY A 82 16.31 0.50 -8.66
CA GLY A 82 15.51 -0.02 -7.56
C GLY A 82 16.22 -1.15 -6.80
N PRO A 83 15.62 -2.34 -6.67
CA PRO A 83 16.23 -3.47 -5.97
C PRO A 83 17.51 -3.99 -6.65
N PHE A 84 17.75 -3.65 -7.91
CA PHE A 84 18.94 -4.03 -8.68
C PHE A 84 20.13 -3.08 -8.47
N ALA A 85 19.93 -1.94 -7.80
CA ALA A 85 20.96 -0.90 -7.63
C ALA A 85 22.20 -1.36 -6.84
N SER A 86 22.10 -2.44 -6.07
CA SER A 86 23.18 -2.92 -5.20
C SER A 86 24.31 -3.67 -5.95
N GLY A 87 24.17 -3.94 -7.25
CA GLY A 87 25.23 -4.52 -8.10
C GLY A 87 25.66 -5.96 -7.81
N SER A 88 25.19 -6.58 -6.72
CA SER A 88 25.53 -7.95 -6.34
C SER A 88 24.28 -8.82 -6.19
N ALA A 89 24.26 -9.95 -6.89
CA ALA A 89 23.13 -10.88 -6.96
C ALA A 89 22.60 -11.32 -5.58
N LYS A 90 23.49 -11.37 -4.57
CA LYS A 90 23.12 -11.70 -3.19
C LYS A 90 22.19 -10.64 -2.57
N TYR A 91 22.48 -9.35 -2.78
CA TYR A 91 21.71 -8.25 -2.22
C TYR A 91 20.48 -7.91 -3.05
N VAL A 92 20.49 -8.20 -4.36
CA VAL A 92 19.29 -8.01 -5.22
C VAL A 92 18.10 -8.78 -4.66
N ASN A 93 18.31 -10.04 -4.28
CA ASN A 93 17.24 -10.87 -3.75
C ASN A 93 16.72 -10.33 -2.40
N THR A 94 17.64 -9.93 -1.50
CA THR A 94 17.29 -9.32 -0.21
C THR A 94 16.52 -8.01 -0.38
N ASN A 95 16.97 -7.13 -1.28
CA ASN A 95 16.35 -5.84 -1.57
C ASN A 95 14.97 -6.02 -2.20
N PHE A 96 14.81 -7.00 -3.09
CA PHE A 96 13.53 -7.32 -3.68
C PHE A 96 12.52 -7.81 -2.63
N GLY A 97 12.93 -8.72 -1.74
CA GLY A 97 12.08 -9.16 -0.64
C GLY A 97 11.71 -8.00 0.32
N ASN A 98 12.65 -7.10 0.61
CA ASN A 98 12.39 -5.93 1.44
C ASN A 98 11.45 -4.92 0.76
N MET A 99 11.54 -4.77 -0.56
CA MET A 99 10.60 -3.97 -1.35
C MET A 99 9.19 -4.55 -1.27
N LEU A 100 9.04 -5.87 -1.42
CA LEU A 100 7.74 -6.55 -1.27
C LEU A 100 7.18 -6.34 0.14
N PHE A 101 7.98 -6.52 1.18
CA PHE A 101 7.58 -6.26 2.56
C PHE A 101 7.07 -4.83 2.76
N LYS A 102 7.83 -3.83 2.27
CA LYS A 102 7.43 -2.41 2.35
C LYS A 102 6.19 -2.07 1.52
N SER A 103 5.86 -2.86 0.51
CA SER A 103 4.65 -2.67 -0.30
C SER A 103 3.37 -3.11 0.41
N VAL A 104 3.46 -4.03 1.38
CA VAL A 104 2.28 -4.62 2.05
C VAL A 104 1.36 -3.58 2.70
N PRO A 105 1.86 -2.64 3.52
CA PRO A 105 1.00 -1.61 4.12
C PRO A 105 0.34 -0.72 3.07
N ILE A 106 1.03 -0.43 1.96
CA ILE A 106 0.52 0.40 0.87
C ILE A 106 -0.63 -0.32 0.15
N ILE A 107 -0.48 -1.62 -0.11
CA ILE A 107 -1.53 -2.44 -0.71
C ILE A 107 -2.76 -2.49 0.22
N MET A 108 -2.56 -2.79 1.50
CA MET A 108 -3.66 -2.91 2.47
C MET A 108 -4.40 -1.58 2.69
N THR A 109 -3.67 -0.48 2.85
CA THR A 109 -4.28 0.84 3.01
C THR A 109 -4.98 1.29 1.72
N GLY A 110 -4.41 1.01 0.55
CA GLY A 110 -5.05 1.24 -0.75
C GLY A 110 -6.36 0.46 -0.91
N LEU A 111 -6.41 -0.81 -0.50
CA LEU A 111 -7.63 -1.62 -0.51
C LEU A 111 -8.71 -1.05 0.41
N SER A 112 -8.35 -0.64 1.64
CA SER A 112 -9.28 0.00 2.59
C SER A 112 -9.90 1.28 1.99
N VAL A 113 -9.07 2.13 1.42
CA VAL A 113 -9.50 3.38 0.77
C VAL A 113 -10.38 3.09 -0.46
N ALA A 114 -10.04 2.07 -1.26
CA ALA A 114 -10.84 1.67 -2.41
C ALA A 114 -12.26 1.22 -2.03
N ILE A 115 -12.42 0.51 -0.91
CA ILE A 115 -13.74 0.10 -0.39
C ILE A 115 -14.53 1.34 0.04
N ALA A 116 -13.93 2.26 0.79
CA ALA A 116 -14.58 3.49 1.22
C ALA A 116 -15.05 4.37 0.04
N PHE A 117 -14.23 4.47 -1.01
CA PHE A 117 -14.63 5.18 -2.22
C PHE A 117 -15.81 4.52 -2.93
N LYS A 118 -15.91 3.18 -2.91
CA LYS A 118 -17.06 2.47 -3.49
C LYS A 118 -18.36 2.69 -2.72
N THR A 119 -18.29 3.02 -1.43
CA THR A 119 -19.46 3.38 -0.61
C THR A 119 -19.78 4.87 -0.59
N GLY A 120 -19.04 5.69 -1.35
CA GLY A 120 -19.24 7.14 -1.41
C GLY A 120 -18.66 7.91 -0.22
N LEU A 121 -17.76 7.29 0.54
CA LEU A 121 -17.05 7.90 1.67
C LEU A 121 -15.65 8.34 1.23
N PHE A 122 -15.26 9.56 1.60
CA PHE A 122 -13.91 10.08 1.32
C PHE A 122 -12.99 9.87 2.52
N ASN A 123 -12.52 8.63 2.70
CA ASN A 123 -11.72 8.25 3.87
C ASN A 123 -10.23 8.60 3.69
N ILE A 124 -9.82 9.77 4.22
CA ILE A 124 -8.39 10.15 4.38
C ILE A 124 -7.81 9.65 5.72
N GLY A 125 -8.64 9.07 6.58
CA GLY A 125 -8.28 8.61 7.93
C GLY A 125 -7.51 7.28 7.98
N ALA A 126 -7.25 6.67 6.82
CA ALA A 126 -6.61 5.34 6.72
C ALA A 126 -5.22 5.30 7.40
N SER A 127 -4.47 6.40 7.38
CA SER A 127 -3.17 6.49 8.06
C SER A 127 -3.31 6.45 9.58
N GLY A 128 -4.28 7.15 10.16
CA GLY A 128 -4.58 7.12 11.60
C GLY A 128 -5.08 5.75 12.05
N GLN A 129 -5.96 5.11 11.27
CA GLN A 129 -6.41 3.74 11.53
C GLN A 129 -5.23 2.75 11.52
N PHE A 130 -4.31 2.90 10.56
CA PHE A 130 -3.09 2.08 10.49
C PHE A 130 -2.17 2.28 11.71
N LEU A 131 -1.99 3.53 12.18
CA LEU A 131 -1.19 3.82 13.37
C LEU A 131 -1.82 3.20 14.63
N MET A 132 -3.13 3.29 14.80
CA MET A 132 -3.79 2.68 15.94
C MET A 132 -3.77 1.15 15.89
N ALA A 133 -3.88 0.58 14.70
CA ALA A 133 -3.74 -0.86 14.49
C ALA A 133 -2.34 -1.35 14.88
N SER A 134 -1.29 -0.64 14.44
CA SER A 134 0.09 -0.99 14.77
C SER A 134 0.37 -0.83 16.25
N MET A 135 -0.18 0.20 16.91
CA MET A 135 -0.10 0.34 18.36
C MET A 135 -0.70 -0.88 19.08
N GLY A 136 -1.94 -1.25 18.77
CA GLY A 136 -2.62 -2.39 19.40
C GLY A 136 -1.88 -3.72 19.15
N ALA A 137 -1.44 -3.96 17.91
CA ALA A 137 -0.70 -5.15 17.55
C ALA A 137 0.67 -5.23 18.26
N MET A 138 1.42 -4.13 18.31
CA MET A 138 2.74 -4.08 18.92
C MET A 138 2.68 -4.18 20.45
N LEU A 139 1.66 -3.62 21.09
CA LEU A 139 1.45 -3.79 22.53
C LEU A 139 1.27 -5.28 22.90
N VAL A 140 0.48 -6.03 22.13
CA VAL A 140 0.31 -7.47 22.37
C VAL A 140 1.58 -8.25 22.02
N ALA A 141 2.16 -7.99 20.85
CA ALA A 141 3.30 -8.75 20.34
C ALA A 141 4.58 -8.56 21.16
N LEU A 142 4.78 -7.40 21.79
CA LEU A 142 5.98 -7.09 22.56
C LEU A 142 5.85 -7.34 24.06
N ASN A 143 4.63 -7.36 24.63
CA ASN A 143 4.45 -7.67 26.06
C ASN A 143 4.37 -9.18 26.34
N ILE A 144 4.10 -10.01 25.33
CA ILE A 144 3.99 -11.47 25.50
C ILE A 144 5.23 -12.13 24.91
N ASP A 145 6.16 -12.52 25.80
CA ASP A 145 7.36 -13.25 25.41
C ASP A 145 7.05 -14.72 25.08
N CYS A 146 7.29 -15.10 23.83
CA CYS A 146 7.10 -16.46 23.33
C CYS A 146 8.42 -17.11 22.86
N SER A 147 9.58 -16.53 23.24
CA SER A 147 10.91 -16.96 22.80
C SER A 147 11.20 -18.45 23.07
N GLY A 148 10.57 -19.05 24.08
CA GLY A 148 10.72 -20.47 24.43
C GLY A 148 9.76 -21.44 23.72
N ASN A 149 8.72 -20.97 23.01
CA ASN A 149 7.75 -21.86 22.37
C ASN A 149 7.24 -21.28 21.02
N PRO A 150 7.77 -21.78 19.88
CA PRO A 150 7.38 -21.31 18.55
C PRO A 150 5.89 -21.50 18.22
N ALA A 151 5.23 -22.51 18.80
CA ALA A 151 3.80 -22.74 18.61
C ALA A 151 2.97 -21.66 19.32
N ALA A 152 3.40 -21.23 20.52
CA ALA A 152 2.77 -20.11 21.24
C ALA A 152 2.91 -18.79 20.48
N GLY A 153 4.06 -18.56 19.82
CA GLY A 153 4.30 -17.39 18.98
C GLY A 153 3.27 -17.22 17.86
N PHE A 154 2.80 -18.31 17.24
CA PHE A 154 1.76 -18.25 16.20
C PHE A 154 0.40 -17.80 16.75
N PHE A 155 -0.01 -18.30 17.92
CA PHE A 155 -1.26 -17.89 18.55
C PHE A 155 -1.22 -16.43 19.00
N VAL A 156 -0.09 -15.97 19.53
CA VAL A 156 0.10 -14.57 19.91
C VAL A 156 0.11 -13.66 18.68
N TRP A 157 0.66 -14.12 17.55
CA TRP A 157 0.57 -13.39 16.29
C TRP A 157 -0.88 -13.21 15.83
N ILE A 158 -1.70 -14.27 15.86
CA ILE A 158 -3.14 -14.16 15.54
C ILE A 158 -3.83 -13.19 16.50
N LEU A 159 -3.54 -13.28 17.80
CA LEU A 159 -4.09 -12.37 18.80
C LEU A 159 -3.70 -10.92 18.52
N ALA A 160 -2.44 -10.66 18.17
CA ALA A 160 -1.96 -9.33 17.81
C ALA A 160 -2.66 -8.77 16.57
N VAL A 161 -2.91 -9.61 15.55
CA VAL A 161 -3.71 -9.22 14.38
C VAL A 161 -5.13 -8.87 14.79
N LEU A 162 -5.80 -9.71 15.59
CA LEU A 162 -7.17 -9.46 16.06
C LEU A 162 -7.27 -8.18 16.88
N VAL A 163 -6.37 -7.98 17.85
CA VAL A 163 -6.33 -6.77 18.67
C VAL A 163 -6.01 -5.56 17.81
N GLY A 164 -5.04 -5.64 16.91
CA GLY A 164 -4.75 -4.57 15.95
C GLY A 164 -5.96 -4.19 15.09
N THR A 165 -6.71 -5.17 14.58
CA THR A 165 -7.95 -4.91 13.84
C THR A 165 -9.02 -4.26 14.71
N ALA A 166 -9.18 -4.68 15.97
CA ALA A 166 -10.12 -4.08 16.91
C ALA A 166 -9.80 -2.61 17.17
N PHE A 167 -8.52 -2.28 17.41
CA PHE A 167 -8.06 -0.90 17.56
C PHE A 167 -8.32 -0.06 16.31
N ALA A 168 -8.07 -0.62 15.12
CA ALA A 168 -8.36 0.04 13.85
C ALA A 168 -9.87 0.31 13.67
N MET A 169 -10.72 -0.67 14.00
CA MET A 169 -12.18 -0.56 13.91
C MET A 169 -12.72 0.50 14.86
N ILE A 170 -12.28 0.47 16.12
CA ILE A 170 -12.66 1.47 17.12
C ILE A 170 -12.24 2.87 16.65
N TRP A 171 -11.01 3.01 16.15
CA TRP A 171 -10.53 4.31 15.68
C TRP A 171 -11.25 4.80 14.43
N GLY A 172 -11.58 3.89 13.50
CA GLY A 172 -12.35 4.23 12.30
C GLY A 172 -13.81 4.59 12.59
N ALA A 173 -14.38 4.02 13.65
CA ALA A 173 -15.73 4.35 14.09
C ALA A 173 -15.84 5.79 14.61
N ILE A 174 -14.76 6.36 15.16
CA ILE A 174 -14.76 7.73 15.71
C ILE A 174 -15.12 8.78 14.63
N PRO A 175 -14.36 8.96 13.53
CA PRO A 175 -14.73 9.92 12.48
C PRO A 175 -16.08 9.60 11.83
N GLY A 176 -16.43 8.32 11.69
CA GLY A 176 -17.74 7.90 11.21
C GLY A 176 -18.89 8.35 12.12
N LEU A 177 -18.72 8.24 13.44
CA LEU A 177 -19.68 8.66 14.44
C LEU A 177 -19.86 10.18 14.45
N PHE A 178 -18.75 10.94 14.35
CA PHE A 178 -18.83 12.40 14.25
C PHE A 178 -19.58 12.88 13.02
N ARG A 179 -19.39 12.20 11.87
CA ARG A 179 -20.18 12.44 10.67
C ARG A 179 -21.66 12.13 10.91
N ALA A 180 -21.97 10.98 11.51
CA ALA A 180 -23.34 10.52 11.71
C ALA A 180 -24.14 11.38 12.69
N LEU A 181 -23.52 11.82 13.78
CA LEU A 181 -24.18 12.57 14.85
C LEU A 181 -24.16 14.09 14.62
N PHE A 182 -23.04 14.64 14.16
CA PHE A 182 -22.83 16.09 14.11
C PHE A 182 -22.84 16.66 12.68
N ASN A 183 -23.04 15.80 11.66
CA ASN A 183 -23.06 16.19 10.25
C ASN A 183 -21.80 17.00 9.82
N VAL A 184 -20.66 16.72 10.46
CA VAL A 184 -19.38 17.37 10.16
C VAL A 184 -18.76 16.72 8.92
N ASN A 185 -18.01 17.51 8.15
CA ASN A 185 -17.26 17.01 7.00
C ASN A 185 -16.25 15.92 7.42
N GLU A 186 -16.50 14.70 6.96
CA GLU A 186 -15.67 13.51 7.24
C GLU A 186 -14.20 13.73 6.93
N VAL A 187 -13.90 14.50 5.89
CA VAL A 187 -12.53 14.78 5.48
C VAL A 187 -11.74 15.48 6.59
N ILE A 188 -12.33 16.50 7.20
CA ILE A 188 -11.68 17.30 8.24
C ILE A 188 -11.49 16.45 9.50
N VAL A 189 -12.52 15.71 9.91
CA VAL A 189 -12.45 14.85 11.11
C VAL A 189 -11.40 13.75 10.93
N CYS A 190 -11.34 13.12 9.75
CA CYS A 190 -10.31 12.14 9.43
C CYS A 190 -8.88 12.72 9.50
N ILE A 191 -8.66 13.92 8.94
CA ILE A 191 -7.34 14.55 9.00
C ILE A 191 -6.95 14.87 10.45
N MET A 192 -7.87 15.41 11.25
CA MET A 192 -7.60 15.73 12.66
C MET A 192 -7.32 14.48 13.49
N THR A 193 -8.11 13.42 13.30
CA THR A 193 -7.94 12.15 14.02
C THR A 193 -6.63 11.43 13.64
N ASN A 194 -6.09 11.63 12.44
CA ASN A 194 -4.75 11.15 12.08
C ASN A 194 -3.65 11.78 12.95
N TRP A 195 -3.73 13.09 13.17
CA TRP A 195 -2.77 13.80 14.05
C TRP A 195 -2.90 13.35 15.49
N ILE A 196 -4.13 13.15 15.98
CA ILE A 196 -4.37 12.63 17.33
C ILE A 196 -3.77 11.22 17.46
N ALA A 197 -3.98 10.33 16.48
CA ALA A 197 -3.40 8.99 16.48
C ALA A 197 -1.86 9.02 16.54
N GLY A 198 -1.23 9.90 15.74
CA GLY A 198 0.23 10.08 15.72
C GLY A 198 0.81 10.58 17.05
N ASN A 199 0.09 11.47 17.75
CA ASN A 199 0.51 11.93 19.07
C ASN A 199 0.26 10.86 20.14
N LEU A 200 -0.87 10.15 20.07
CA LEU A 200 -1.23 9.10 21.02
C LEU A 200 -0.23 7.93 20.97
N ILE A 201 0.10 7.43 19.78
CA ILE A 201 1.08 6.35 19.62
C ILE A 201 2.45 6.77 20.15
N SER A 202 2.86 8.01 19.88
CA SER A 202 4.12 8.56 20.39
C SER A 202 4.12 8.65 21.91
N TRP A 203 3.01 9.09 22.50
CA TRP A 203 2.85 9.18 23.96
C TRP A 203 2.87 7.80 24.62
N VAL A 204 2.15 6.81 24.10
CA VAL A 204 2.10 5.45 24.65
C VAL A 204 3.49 4.81 24.66
N PHE A 205 4.20 4.85 23.51
CA PHE A 205 5.51 4.20 23.43
C PHE A 205 6.60 4.98 24.15
N THR A 206 6.53 6.32 24.23
CA THR A 206 7.49 7.10 25.05
C THR A 206 7.39 6.75 26.53
N ASN A 207 6.18 6.47 27.02
CA ASN A 207 5.94 6.05 28.41
C ASN A 207 6.18 4.55 28.67
N THR A 208 6.53 3.77 27.65
CA THR A 208 6.83 2.33 27.78
C THR A 208 8.28 2.05 27.35
N PRO A 209 9.27 2.40 28.21
CA PRO A 209 10.68 2.43 27.83
C PRO A 209 11.28 1.09 27.43
N ASP A 210 10.67 -0.03 27.84
CA ASP A 210 11.09 -1.39 27.48
C ASP A 210 10.78 -1.76 26.02
N LEU A 211 9.88 -1.01 25.37
CA LEU A 211 9.46 -1.22 23.98
C LEU A 211 10.20 -0.32 22.99
N ILE A 212 10.99 0.63 23.48
CA ILE A 212 11.70 1.61 22.65
C ILE A 212 13.07 1.05 22.25
N ASN A 213 13.33 1.05 20.94
CA ASN A 213 14.68 0.81 20.43
C ASN A 213 15.52 2.09 20.59
N LYS A 214 16.23 2.18 21.72
CA LYS A 214 17.10 3.33 22.07
C LYS A 214 18.25 3.55 21.06
N SER A 215 18.52 2.59 20.19
CA SER A 215 19.65 2.60 19.26
C SER A 215 19.32 3.10 17.85
N ALA A 216 18.04 3.26 17.48
CA ALA A 216 17.63 3.45 16.08
C ALA A 216 17.11 4.86 15.72
N GLY A 217 16.99 5.79 16.67
CA GLY A 217 16.41 7.11 16.40
C GLY A 217 14.91 7.05 16.06
N LYS A 218 14.38 8.02 15.29
CA LYS A 218 12.94 8.05 14.91
C LYS A 218 12.55 7.00 13.86
N THR A 219 13.53 6.42 13.17
CA THR A 219 13.36 5.31 12.24
C THR A 219 13.59 3.99 12.97
N ASN A 220 12.60 3.08 13.00
CA ASN A 220 12.63 1.86 13.84
C ASN A 220 12.60 2.15 15.36
N PHE A 221 11.75 3.08 15.79
CA PHE A 221 11.59 3.48 17.19
C PHE A 221 11.22 2.34 18.15
N LEU A 222 10.66 1.24 17.65
CA LEU A 222 10.23 0.09 18.44
C LEU A 222 11.20 -1.08 18.32
N VAL A 223 11.32 -1.85 19.41
CA VAL A 223 12.05 -3.12 19.40
C VAL A 223 11.40 -4.06 18.37
N THR A 224 12.22 -4.76 17.60
CA THR A 224 11.72 -5.68 16.58
C THR A 224 11.04 -6.87 17.23
N THR A 225 9.86 -7.28 16.75
CA THR A 225 9.13 -8.48 17.19
C THR A 225 9.91 -9.80 17.05
N ALA A 226 11.08 -9.76 16.40
CA ALA A 226 12.06 -10.85 16.40
C ALA A 226 12.65 -11.14 17.80
N THR A 227 12.66 -10.17 18.74
CA THR A 227 13.21 -10.37 20.09
C THR A 227 12.30 -11.21 20.98
N THR A 228 10.98 -11.09 20.80
CA THR A 228 9.97 -11.78 21.62
C THR A 228 9.49 -13.09 21.00
N GLY A 229 9.97 -13.45 19.81
CA GLY A 229 9.56 -14.67 19.08
C GLY A 229 8.14 -14.62 18.52
N THR A 230 7.50 -13.44 18.51
CA THR A 230 6.12 -13.22 18.01
C THR A 230 6.09 -12.59 16.61
N GLY A 231 7.25 -12.50 15.96
CA GLY A 231 7.37 -12.02 14.58
C GLY A 231 6.51 -12.83 13.61
N THR A 232 6.04 -12.17 12.55
CA THR A 232 5.20 -12.81 11.53
C THR A 232 5.90 -14.07 10.98
N PRO A 233 5.21 -15.23 10.92
CA PRO A 233 5.80 -16.45 10.39
C PRO A 233 6.24 -16.23 8.94
N THR A 234 7.41 -16.72 8.56
CA THR A 234 7.91 -16.50 7.19
C THR A 234 7.53 -17.63 6.22
N ILE A 235 7.00 -18.77 6.70
CA ILE A 235 6.55 -19.94 5.90
C ILE A 235 7.48 -20.26 4.71
N GLY A 236 8.79 -20.36 4.96
CA GLY A 236 9.78 -20.71 3.94
C GLY A 236 10.23 -19.58 2.99
N LEU A 237 9.62 -18.39 3.02
CA LEU A 237 10.09 -17.24 2.21
C LEU A 237 11.52 -16.82 2.57
N ASN A 238 11.98 -17.09 3.79
CA ASN A 238 13.36 -16.88 4.23
C ASN A 238 14.37 -17.74 3.47
N GLN A 239 13.95 -18.89 2.93
CA GLN A 239 14.81 -19.77 2.13
C GLN A 239 14.95 -19.26 0.70
N ILE A 240 13.90 -18.62 0.17
CA ILE A 240 13.85 -18.03 -1.17
C ILE A 240 14.55 -16.67 -1.17
N PHE A 241 14.28 -15.82 -0.17
CA PHE A 241 14.83 -14.48 -0.01
C PHE A 241 15.77 -14.44 1.22
N LYS A 242 16.94 -15.07 1.11
CA LYS A 242 17.91 -15.14 2.21
C LYS A 242 18.28 -13.74 2.73
N GLY A 243 18.05 -13.52 4.02
CA GLY A 243 18.36 -12.25 4.71
C GLY A 243 17.37 -11.12 4.47
N SER A 244 16.24 -11.37 3.80
CA SER A 244 15.16 -10.38 3.65
C SER A 244 14.22 -10.39 4.84
N THR A 245 13.57 -9.25 5.09
CA THR A 245 12.49 -9.07 6.07
C THR A 245 11.12 -9.49 5.53
N ILE A 246 11.06 -10.11 4.36
CA ILE A 246 9.80 -10.60 3.78
C ILE A 246 9.16 -11.66 4.68
N ASP A 247 7.85 -11.56 4.86
CA ASP A 247 7.07 -12.41 5.76
C ASP A 247 5.73 -12.81 5.11
N LEU A 248 4.93 -13.60 5.84
CA LEU A 248 3.60 -14.05 5.39
C LEU A 248 2.66 -12.90 5.06
N SER A 249 2.93 -11.68 5.55
CA SER A 249 2.05 -10.52 5.35
C SER A 249 1.83 -10.20 3.87
N PHE A 250 2.81 -10.47 3.00
CA PHE A 250 2.67 -10.27 1.56
C PHE A 250 1.66 -11.21 0.92
N ILE A 251 1.72 -12.50 1.26
CA ILE A 251 0.74 -13.49 0.78
C ILE A 251 -0.65 -13.14 1.33
N LEU A 252 -0.71 -12.76 2.61
CA LEU A 252 -1.96 -12.33 3.23
C LEU A 252 -2.57 -11.11 2.52
N ALA A 253 -1.76 -10.13 2.10
CA ALA A 253 -2.22 -8.98 1.33
C ALA A 253 -2.85 -9.36 0.00
N ILE A 254 -2.25 -10.31 -0.72
CA ILE A 254 -2.81 -10.81 -1.98
C ILE A 254 -4.13 -11.54 -1.72
N VAL A 255 -4.18 -12.40 -0.70
CA VAL A 255 -5.40 -13.12 -0.32
C VAL A 255 -6.52 -12.14 0.03
N ILE A 256 -6.24 -11.13 0.86
CA ILE A 256 -7.23 -10.09 1.22
C ILE A 256 -7.65 -9.29 -0.02
N ALA A 257 -6.74 -8.95 -0.94
CA ALA A 257 -7.08 -8.28 -2.19
C ALA A 257 -8.08 -9.09 -3.02
N ILE A 258 -7.86 -10.40 -3.14
CA ILE A 258 -8.76 -11.33 -3.84
C ILE A 258 -10.12 -11.41 -3.13
N VAL A 259 -10.12 -11.52 -1.79
CA VAL A 259 -11.35 -11.54 -0.99
C VAL A 259 -12.16 -10.27 -1.19
N VAL A 260 -11.52 -9.10 -1.09
CA VAL A 260 -12.17 -7.79 -1.31
C VAL A 260 -12.74 -7.70 -2.74
N PHE A 261 -11.99 -8.17 -3.74
CA PHE A 261 -12.48 -8.22 -5.11
C PHE A 261 -13.73 -9.09 -5.25
N ILE A 262 -13.73 -10.29 -4.67
CA ILE A 262 -14.89 -11.20 -4.69
C ILE A 262 -16.07 -10.57 -3.96
N VAL A 263 -15.87 -10.03 -2.75
CA VAL A 263 -16.93 -9.39 -1.98
C VAL A 263 -17.55 -8.24 -2.76
N LEU A 264 -16.76 -7.32 -3.30
CA LEU A 264 -17.29 -6.16 -4.02
C LEU A 264 -17.96 -6.52 -5.35
N THR A 265 -17.48 -7.53 -6.08
CA THR A 265 -17.98 -7.83 -7.43
C THR A 265 -18.98 -8.97 -7.50
N ARG A 266 -18.91 -9.95 -6.60
CA ARG A 266 -19.67 -11.20 -6.67
C ARG A 266 -20.70 -11.39 -5.55
N THR A 267 -20.75 -10.52 -4.53
CA THR A 267 -21.71 -10.66 -3.41
C THR A 267 -22.83 -9.61 -3.45
N THR A 268 -23.97 -9.92 -2.85
CA THR A 268 -25.12 -9.01 -2.67
C THR A 268 -24.72 -7.80 -1.81
N PHE A 269 -24.01 -8.05 -0.70
CA PHE A 269 -23.47 -6.99 0.16
C PHE A 269 -22.61 -6.00 -0.63
N GLY A 270 -21.70 -6.49 -1.48
CA GLY A 270 -20.89 -5.63 -2.35
C GLY A 270 -21.69 -4.87 -3.40
N PHE A 271 -22.84 -5.38 -3.83
CA PHE A 271 -23.76 -4.67 -4.72
C PHE A 271 -24.49 -3.55 -3.98
N GLU A 272 -25.02 -3.82 -2.79
CA GLU A 272 -25.69 -2.84 -1.92
C GLU A 272 -24.75 -1.69 -1.56
N LEU A 273 -23.51 -2.00 -1.14
CA LEU A 273 -22.49 -1.00 -0.83
C LEU A 273 -22.22 -0.05 -2.01
N ARG A 274 -22.13 -0.59 -3.23
CA ARG A 274 -21.90 0.21 -4.44
C ARG A 274 -23.13 1.01 -4.85
N ALA A 275 -24.33 0.46 -4.67
CA ALA A 275 -25.59 1.15 -4.94
C ALA A 275 -25.76 2.35 -4.01
N CYS A 276 -25.48 2.17 -2.70
CA CYS A 276 -25.48 3.23 -1.71
C CYS A 276 -24.48 4.35 -2.05
N GLY A 277 -23.28 3.99 -2.49
CA GLY A 277 -22.26 4.96 -2.90
C GLY A 277 -22.60 5.73 -4.19
N ALA A 278 -23.30 5.10 -5.13
CA ALA A 278 -23.72 5.75 -6.37
C ALA A 278 -24.88 6.74 -6.17
N ASN A 279 -25.90 6.34 -5.41
CA ASN A 279 -27.00 7.22 -5.04
C ASN A 279 -27.71 6.75 -3.76
N ARG A 280 -27.52 7.50 -2.67
CA ARG A 280 -28.14 7.22 -1.37
C ARG A 280 -29.68 7.19 -1.44
N TYR A 281 -30.30 8.07 -2.22
CA TYR A 281 -31.76 8.14 -2.33
C TYR A 281 -32.31 6.96 -3.14
N GLY A 282 -31.59 6.56 -4.20
CA GLY A 282 -31.93 5.40 -5.03
C GLY A 282 -31.81 4.09 -4.26
N ALA A 283 -30.74 3.92 -3.47
CA ALA A 283 -30.55 2.75 -2.61
C ALA A 283 -31.66 2.62 -1.56
N LYS A 284 -32.01 3.72 -0.89
CA LYS A 284 -33.10 3.74 0.10
C LYS A 284 -34.46 3.40 -0.52
N TYR A 285 -34.71 3.83 -1.76
CA TYR A 285 -35.92 3.46 -2.50
C TYR A 285 -35.95 1.97 -2.88
N ALA A 286 -34.80 1.39 -3.19
CA ALA A 286 -34.65 -0.03 -3.51
C ALA A 286 -34.68 -0.95 -2.26
N GLY A 287 -34.85 -0.40 -1.05
CA GLY A 287 -34.91 -1.16 0.19
C GLY A 287 -33.55 -1.59 0.75
N MET A 288 -32.47 -0.90 0.34
CA MET A 288 -31.10 -1.10 0.83
C MET A 288 -30.71 -0.05 1.87
#